data_AF-V9D8F3-F1
#
_entry.id   AF-V9D8F3-F1
#
_cell.length_a   1.000
_cell.length_b   1.000
_cell.length_c   1.000
_cell.angle_alpha   90.00
_cell.angle_beta   90.00
_cell.angle_gamma   90.00
#
_symmetry.space_group_name_H-M   'P 1'
#
loop_
_entity.id
_entity.type
_entity.pdbx_description
1 polymer ?
#
loop_
_entity_poly.entity_id
_entity_poly.type
_entity_poly.pdbx_seq_one_letter_code
_entity_poly.pdbx_strand_id
1 'polypeptide(L)'
;MRRASLRRTASITDLRFTLRRVFGKDAFRPVQEEVITAVVAGHDVFVCAATSFGKSLCYQLPAVVSLGVTVVISPLLALMENQVHAAKALGIAVEMINGRTALTDRRRIEADLLCGHPETKLLYVTPELCALDRFRNIIMQIHRQGQLVRVAIDEAHCISEWGHDFRPAYRDLIWLKTSLNCPPVPMMAVTATATKQVRDDIFEFLGLDHDKTKCFSTSTSRPNIHYEVQYLSESNPKTGDDDMFSHLLSKLEFMHRRRVTLLRHLRQRDPSAAVPPITGIVYVTMRATADTVASKLTGANIRASAYHAGLDPDKREKIQRLFERHGKADPRLLQVEDDEGIAASFNIICATTAFGMGIDVSSIRFVIHYGLPKGMEAFAQESGRAGRDNKAASSIILYTREEATRCEYRMSCEAAKDKSKAKTESRFESLKRIVEFCENTSTCRHELVSRYFGDKKDAAECYYACDVCKEGPARLRQRKEKGLATEEQAIEFTQREPMRYDDYE
;
A
#
# COMPACT_ATOMS: atom_id res chain seq x y z
N MET A 1 -39.42 33.72 -5.53
CA MET A 1 -38.74 33.57 -4.23
C MET A 1 -37.73 32.42 -4.31
N ARG A 2 -36.43 32.71 -4.36
CA ARG A 2 -35.39 31.67 -4.23
C ARG A 2 -35.51 31.09 -2.82
N ARG A 3 -35.90 29.82 -2.67
CA ARG A 3 -35.86 29.12 -1.39
C ARG A 3 -34.40 29.16 -0.92
N ALA A 4 -34.14 29.91 0.15
CA ALA A 4 -32.86 29.82 0.85
C ALA A 4 -32.65 28.35 1.23
N SER A 5 -31.52 27.79 0.83
CA SER A 5 -31.08 26.46 1.25
C SER A 5 -31.05 26.45 2.78
N LEU A 6 -32.02 25.79 3.41
CA LEU A 6 -31.98 25.45 4.83
C LEU A 6 -30.77 24.53 5.05
N ARG A 7 -29.60 25.09 5.33
CA ARG A 7 -28.50 24.32 5.93
C ARG A 7 -28.95 24.03 7.35
N ARG A 8 -29.16 22.76 7.69
CA ARG A 8 -29.32 22.36 9.09
C ARG A 8 -28.07 22.85 9.83
N THR A 9 -28.30 23.77 10.76
CA THR A 9 -27.29 24.36 11.63
C THR A 9 -26.48 23.23 12.25
N ALA A 10 -25.16 23.28 12.08
CA ALA A 10 -24.25 22.27 12.59
C ALA A 10 -24.53 22.02 14.07
N SER A 11 -25.03 20.84 14.43
CA SER A 11 -24.81 20.34 15.79
C SER A 11 -23.32 20.44 16.03
N ILE A 12 -22.90 21.02 17.15
CA ILE A 12 -21.51 21.04 17.58
C ILE A 12 -21.05 19.58 17.59
N THR A 13 -20.41 19.19 16.49
CA THR A 13 -20.07 17.80 16.24
C THR A 13 -18.71 17.64 16.86
N ASP A 14 -18.67 17.10 18.07
CA ASP A 14 -17.42 16.78 18.72
C ASP A 14 -16.78 15.59 17.99
N LEU A 15 -15.88 15.92 17.05
CA LEU A 15 -15.11 14.95 16.27
C LEU A 15 -14.27 14.05 17.19
N ARG A 16 -13.75 14.60 18.29
CA ARG A 16 -12.92 13.86 19.27
C ARG A 16 -13.78 12.89 20.09
N PHE A 17 -15.01 13.29 20.44
CA PHE A 17 -15.96 12.38 21.08
C PHE A 17 -16.30 11.20 20.17
N THR A 18 -16.59 11.45 18.89
CA THR A 18 -16.89 10.39 17.92
C THR A 18 -15.68 9.48 17.71
N LEU A 19 -14.48 10.05 17.61
CA LEU A 19 -13.23 9.31 17.51
C LEU A 19 -13.04 8.32 18.67
N ARG A 20 -13.22 8.78 19.92
CA ARG A 20 -13.08 7.92 21.10
C ARG A 20 -14.19 6.89 21.19
N ARG A 21 -15.45 7.32 21.03
CA ARG A 21 -16.63 6.48 21.29
C ARG A 21 -16.87 5.42 20.21
N VAL A 22 -16.73 5.78 18.93
CA VAL A 22 -17.04 4.88 17.80
C VAL A 22 -15.79 4.18 17.31
N PHE A 23 -14.67 4.90 17.17
CA PHE A 23 -13.45 4.34 16.59
C PHE A 23 -12.45 3.83 17.63
N GLY A 24 -12.69 4.04 18.93
CA GLY A 24 -11.83 3.55 20.01
C GLY A 24 -10.42 4.11 19.98
N LYS A 25 -10.22 5.33 19.45
CA LYS A 25 -8.90 5.98 19.33
C LYS A 25 -8.79 7.16 20.29
N ASP A 26 -7.65 7.27 20.96
CA ASP A 26 -7.42 8.30 21.98
C ASP A 26 -7.29 9.72 21.37
N ALA A 27 -6.58 9.83 20.26
CA ALA A 27 -6.25 11.10 19.61
C ALA A 27 -6.11 10.96 18.09
N PHE A 28 -6.30 12.08 17.38
CA PHE A 28 -6.01 12.20 15.96
C PHE A 28 -4.51 12.20 15.70
N ARG A 29 -4.10 11.67 14.55
CA ARG A 29 -2.73 11.86 14.04
C ARG A 29 -2.56 13.32 13.57
N PRO A 30 -1.32 13.84 13.45
CA PRO A 30 -1.10 15.19 12.92
C PRO A 30 -1.82 15.41 11.59
N VAL A 31 -2.40 16.60 11.37
CA VAL A 31 -3.18 16.99 10.18
C VAL A 31 -4.52 16.24 9.98
N GLN A 32 -4.73 15.08 10.63
CA GLN A 32 -5.94 14.28 10.45
C GLN A 32 -7.22 15.00 10.92
N GLU A 33 -7.15 15.73 12.04
CA GLU A 33 -8.28 16.53 12.55
C GLU A 33 -8.64 17.68 11.59
N GLU A 34 -7.64 18.34 11.00
CA GLU A 34 -7.83 19.42 10.03
C GLU A 34 -8.49 18.93 8.75
N VAL A 35 -8.04 17.77 8.24
CA VAL A 35 -8.65 17.10 7.08
C VAL A 35 -10.13 16.82 7.35
N ILE A 36 -10.43 16.14 8.46
CA ILE A 36 -11.80 15.76 8.81
C ILE A 36 -12.69 16.99 9.00
N THR A 37 -12.16 18.05 9.61
CA THR A 37 -12.88 19.32 9.80
C THR A 37 -13.23 19.96 8.44
N ALA A 38 -12.28 20.01 7.50
CA ALA A 38 -12.53 20.52 6.16
C ALA A 38 -13.58 19.69 5.39
N VAL A 39 -13.50 18.36 5.53
CA VAL A 39 -14.47 17.42 4.95
C VAL A 39 -15.87 17.72 5.51
N VAL A 40 -16.04 17.73 6.84
CA VAL A 40 -17.34 18.02 7.50
C VAL A 40 -17.89 19.41 7.15
N ALA A 41 -17.02 20.42 6.97
CA ALA A 41 -17.41 21.75 6.53
C ALA A 41 -17.94 21.81 5.07
N GLY A 42 -17.83 20.71 4.32
CA GLY A 42 -18.36 20.58 2.96
C GLY A 42 -17.40 21.07 1.87
N HIS A 43 -16.10 21.11 2.15
CA HIS A 43 -15.09 21.37 1.13
C HIS A 43 -14.80 20.13 0.28
N ASP A 44 -14.40 20.35 -0.98
CA ASP A 44 -13.66 19.35 -1.72
C ASP A 44 -12.26 19.20 -1.10
N VAL A 45 -11.77 17.97 -1.00
CA VAL A 45 -10.53 17.67 -0.28
C VAL A 45 -9.65 16.71 -1.06
N PHE A 46 -8.37 17.03 -1.19
CA PHE A 46 -7.34 16.12 -1.68
C PHE A 46 -6.39 15.76 -0.53
N VAL A 47 -6.14 14.47 -0.32
CA VAL A 47 -5.19 13.98 0.69
C VAL A 47 -4.16 13.07 0.02
N CYS A 48 -2.90 13.50 0.03
CA CYS A 48 -1.74 12.67 -0.27
C CYS A 48 -1.01 12.37 1.04
N ALA A 49 -1.15 11.15 1.55
CA ALA A 49 -0.57 10.80 2.84
C ALA A 49 -0.20 9.32 2.94
N ALA A 50 0.93 9.03 3.60
CA ALA A 50 1.48 7.68 3.75
C ALA A 50 0.42 6.65 4.20
N THR A 51 0.64 5.37 3.89
CA THR A 51 -0.29 4.28 4.25
C THR A 51 -0.62 4.23 5.75
N SER A 52 0.32 4.61 6.61
CA SER A 52 0.12 4.69 8.06
C SER A 52 -0.72 5.89 8.52
N PHE A 53 -0.98 6.92 7.69
CA PHE A 53 -1.74 8.11 8.10
C PHE A 53 -3.17 7.80 8.59
N GLY A 54 -3.74 6.65 8.18
CA GLY A 54 -5.12 6.30 8.50
C GLY A 54 -6.11 7.07 7.63
N LYS A 55 -5.86 7.09 6.31
CA LYS A 55 -6.69 7.78 5.30
C LYS A 55 -8.17 7.43 5.39
N SER A 56 -8.50 6.16 5.69
CA SER A 56 -9.89 5.71 5.78
C SER A 56 -10.70 6.44 6.85
N LEU A 57 -10.07 6.80 7.98
CA LEU A 57 -10.73 7.56 9.03
C LEU A 57 -11.19 8.94 8.54
N CYS A 58 -10.46 9.53 7.58
CA CYS A 58 -10.74 10.86 7.05
C CYS A 58 -12.05 10.94 6.25
N TYR A 59 -12.58 9.81 5.77
CA TYR A 59 -13.92 9.76 5.15
C TYR A 59 -14.93 8.96 5.99
N GLN A 60 -14.49 7.98 6.79
CA GLN A 60 -15.37 7.19 7.65
C GLN A 60 -15.95 8.01 8.81
N LEU A 61 -15.12 8.79 9.51
CA LEU A 61 -15.61 9.59 10.64
C LEU A 61 -16.61 10.66 10.18
N PRO A 62 -16.34 11.44 9.11
CA PRO A 62 -17.33 12.34 8.52
C PRO A 62 -18.66 11.67 8.13
N ALA A 63 -18.62 10.42 7.66
CA ALA A 63 -19.84 9.69 7.31
C ALA A 63 -20.69 9.30 8.52
N VAL A 64 -20.05 8.99 9.65
CA VAL A 64 -20.75 8.67 10.91
C VAL A 64 -21.42 9.91 11.50
N VAL A 65 -20.76 11.06 11.44
CA VAL A 65 -21.31 12.31 12.02
C VAL A 65 -22.33 13.00 11.13
N SER A 66 -22.30 12.75 9.82
CA SER A 66 -23.20 13.37 8.87
C SER A 66 -24.53 12.63 8.76
N LEU A 67 -25.59 13.35 8.43
CA LEU A 67 -26.89 12.77 8.12
C LEU A 67 -26.99 12.51 6.61
N GLY A 68 -27.01 11.24 6.25
CA GLY A 68 -27.15 10.75 4.87
C GLY A 68 -26.06 9.72 4.55
N VAL A 69 -25.82 9.50 3.26
CA VAL A 69 -24.92 8.48 2.72
C VAL A 69 -23.63 9.12 2.22
N THR A 70 -22.49 8.54 2.59
CA THR A 70 -21.20 8.76 1.93
C THR A 70 -20.88 7.58 1.03
N VAL A 71 -20.64 7.84 -0.25
CA VAL A 71 -20.26 6.80 -1.22
C VAL A 71 -18.74 6.77 -1.33
N VAL A 72 -18.14 5.61 -1.09
CA VAL A 72 -16.70 5.37 -1.20
C VAL A 72 -16.42 4.51 -2.43
N ILE A 73 -15.66 5.07 -3.38
CA ILE A 73 -15.23 4.39 -4.60
C ILE A 73 -13.82 3.89 -4.38
N SER A 74 -13.61 2.58 -4.46
CA SER A 74 -12.33 1.93 -4.20
C SER A 74 -12.04 0.90 -5.28
N PRO A 75 -10.77 0.68 -5.68
CA PRO A 75 -10.50 -0.17 -6.83
C PRO A 75 -10.65 -1.66 -6.49
N LEU A 76 -10.41 -2.06 -5.24
CA LEU A 76 -10.13 -3.45 -4.92
C LEU A 76 -11.15 -4.04 -3.96
N LEU A 77 -11.71 -5.18 -4.35
CA LEU A 77 -12.70 -5.89 -3.55
C LEU A 77 -12.16 -6.26 -2.16
N ALA A 78 -10.95 -6.80 -2.09
CA ALA A 78 -10.34 -7.18 -0.81
C ALA A 78 -10.13 -5.96 0.13
N LEU A 79 -9.78 -4.79 -0.42
CA LEU A 79 -9.65 -3.57 0.36
C LEU A 79 -11.02 -3.11 0.90
N MET A 80 -12.04 -3.14 0.04
CA MET A 80 -13.42 -2.81 0.43
C MET A 80 -13.95 -3.76 1.49
N GLU A 81 -13.79 -5.08 1.31
CA GLU A 81 -14.22 -6.12 2.25
C GLU A 81 -13.58 -5.91 3.62
N ASN A 82 -12.27 -5.65 3.68
CA ASN A 82 -11.57 -5.37 4.93
C ASN A 82 -12.11 -4.12 5.62
N GLN A 83 -12.37 -3.03 4.89
CA GLN A 83 -12.91 -1.80 5.46
C GLN A 83 -14.35 -1.97 5.94
N VAL A 84 -15.18 -2.68 5.19
CA VAL A 84 -16.58 -2.96 5.52
C VAL A 84 -16.67 -3.84 6.75
N HIS A 85 -15.88 -4.92 6.84
CA HIS A 85 -15.82 -5.77 8.03
C HIS A 85 -15.37 -4.99 9.26
N ALA A 86 -14.31 -4.18 9.15
CA ALA A 86 -13.82 -3.36 10.25
C ALA A 86 -14.88 -2.34 10.72
N ALA A 87 -15.57 -1.67 9.79
CA ALA A 87 -16.61 -0.71 10.12
C ALA A 87 -17.87 -1.38 10.72
N LYS A 88 -18.29 -2.56 10.20
CA LYS A 88 -19.38 -3.36 10.80
C LYS A 88 -19.04 -3.79 12.24
N ALA A 89 -17.79 -4.18 12.50
CA ALA A 89 -17.34 -4.54 13.84
C ALA A 89 -17.38 -3.36 14.84
N LEU A 90 -17.29 -2.11 14.35
CA LEU A 90 -17.47 -0.89 15.14
C LEU A 90 -18.95 -0.48 15.27
N GLY A 91 -19.89 -1.26 14.73
CA GLY A 91 -21.32 -0.94 14.73
C GLY A 91 -21.72 0.17 13.76
N ILE A 92 -20.88 0.48 12.77
CA ILE A 92 -21.19 1.49 11.75
C ILE A 92 -22.10 0.85 10.69
N ALA A 93 -23.19 1.53 10.32
CA ALA A 93 -24.06 1.12 9.22
C ALA A 93 -23.34 1.33 7.88
N VAL A 94 -22.68 0.26 7.42
CA VAL A 94 -21.89 0.24 6.18
C VAL A 94 -22.35 -0.91 5.30
N GLU A 95 -22.45 -0.65 4.00
CA GLU A 95 -22.75 -1.67 3.00
C GLU A 95 -21.78 -1.59 1.83
N MET A 96 -21.78 -2.65 1.02
CA MET A 96 -20.90 -2.81 -0.12
C MET A 96 -21.67 -3.42 -1.28
N ILE A 97 -21.48 -2.89 -2.49
CA ILE A 97 -22.02 -3.48 -3.71
C ILE A 97 -20.86 -3.73 -4.68
N ASN A 98 -20.72 -4.97 -5.11
CA ASN A 98 -19.74 -5.42 -6.10
C ASN A 98 -20.37 -6.47 -7.05
N GLY A 99 -19.56 -7.02 -7.96
CA GLY A 99 -19.99 -8.09 -8.88
C GLY A 99 -20.29 -9.45 -8.22
N ARG A 100 -19.90 -9.64 -6.95
CA ARG A 100 -20.12 -10.88 -6.16
C ARG A 100 -21.29 -10.78 -5.19
N THR A 101 -21.91 -9.60 -5.06
CA THR A 101 -23.00 -9.36 -4.11
C THR A 101 -24.23 -10.15 -4.53
N ALA A 102 -24.79 -10.95 -3.63
CA ALA A 102 -26.01 -11.72 -3.90
C ALA A 102 -27.16 -10.79 -4.30
N LEU A 103 -28.01 -11.25 -5.23
CA LEU A 103 -29.12 -10.44 -5.75
C LEU A 103 -30.10 -10.01 -4.65
N THR A 104 -30.31 -10.84 -3.64
CA THR A 104 -31.16 -10.55 -2.47
C THR A 104 -30.59 -9.39 -1.65
N ASP A 105 -29.30 -9.45 -1.32
CA ASP A 105 -28.62 -8.38 -0.58
C ASP A 105 -28.56 -7.10 -1.38
N ARG A 106 -28.27 -7.20 -2.68
CA ARG A 106 -28.26 -6.03 -3.56
C ARG A 106 -29.62 -5.33 -3.59
N ARG A 107 -30.73 -6.08 -3.71
CA ARG A 107 -32.08 -5.50 -3.67
C ARG A 107 -32.38 -4.85 -2.31
N ARG A 108 -31.96 -5.47 -1.21
CA ARG A 108 -32.12 -4.91 0.14
C ARG A 108 -31.37 -3.58 0.27
N ILE A 109 -30.11 -3.53 -0.13
CA ILE A 109 -29.27 -2.31 -0.07
C ILE A 109 -29.85 -1.23 -1.00
N GLU A 110 -30.24 -1.57 -2.24
CA GLU A 110 -30.85 -0.61 -3.15
C GLU A 110 -32.18 -0.07 -2.60
N ALA A 111 -33.02 -0.90 -1.95
CA ALA A 111 -34.25 -0.46 -1.32
C ALA A 111 -34.02 0.49 -0.13
N ASP A 112 -33.05 0.20 0.74
CA ASP A 112 -32.63 1.10 1.83
C ASP A 112 -32.16 2.45 1.28
N LEU A 113 -31.28 2.45 0.28
CA LEU A 113 -30.76 3.67 -0.32
C LEU A 113 -31.86 4.53 -0.96
N LEU A 114 -32.89 3.91 -1.53
CA LEU A 114 -33.95 4.61 -2.27
C LEU A 114 -35.14 5.04 -1.39
N CYS A 115 -35.21 4.63 -0.12
CA CYS A 115 -36.34 4.91 0.77
C CYS A 115 -36.47 6.39 1.20
N GLY A 116 -35.45 7.21 0.92
CA GLY A 116 -35.40 8.63 1.28
C GLY A 116 -34.89 8.92 2.69
N HIS A 117 -34.68 7.89 3.52
CA HIS A 117 -34.11 7.97 4.86
C HIS A 117 -33.21 6.75 5.13
N PRO A 118 -32.14 6.57 4.34
CA PRO A 118 -31.30 5.38 4.38
C PRO A 118 -30.65 5.21 5.76
N GLU A 119 -30.65 3.97 6.25
CA GLU A 119 -29.90 3.58 7.45
C GLU A 119 -28.40 3.53 7.15
N THR A 120 -28.05 3.13 5.92
CA THR A 120 -26.67 3.07 5.43
C THR A 120 -26.00 4.44 5.51
N LYS A 121 -24.87 4.53 6.22
CA LYS A 121 -24.02 5.74 6.30
C LYS A 121 -22.86 5.71 5.32
N LEU A 122 -22.32 4.52 5.05
CA LEU A 122 -21.19 4.30 4.15
C LEU A 122 -21.55 3.24 3.12
N LEU A 123 -21.36 3.57 1.84
CA LEU A 123 -21.55 2.63 0.73
C LEU A 123 -20.24 2.47 -0.04
N TYR A 124 -19.66 1.27 -0.02
CA TYR A 124 -18.47 0.94 -0.81
C TYR A 124 -18.86 0.37 -2.17
N VAL A 125 -18.27 0.91 -3.23
CA VAL A 125 -18.48 0.47 -4.62
C VAL A 125 -17.19 0.51 -5.44
N THR A 126 -17.16 -0.25 -6.54
CA THR A 126 -16.05 -0.21 -7.50
C THR A 126 -16.26 0.89 -8.54
N PRO A 127 -15.19 1.44 -9.15
CA PRO A 127 -15.33 2.43 -10.23
C PRO A 127 -16.13 1.89 -11.42
N GLU A 128 -16.01 0.61 -11.78
CA GLU A 128 -16.79 0.00 -12.87
C GLU A 128 -18.28 0.02 -12.58
N LEU A 129 -18.67 -0.27 -11.34
CA LEU A 129 -20.07 -0.23 -10.95
C LEU A 129 -20.61 1.21 -11.05
N CYS A 130 -19.80 2.19 -10.66
CA CYS A 130 -20.14 3.61 -10.79
C CYS A 130 -20.30 4.10 -12.24
N ALA A 131 -19.71 3.39 -13.20
CA ALA A 131 -19.88 3.70 -14.62
C ALA A 131 -21.21 3.18 -15.20
N LEU A 132 -21.86 2.21 -14.55
CA LEU A 132 -23.12 1.63 -15.05
C LEU A 132 -24.32 2.56 -14.84
N ASP A 133 -25.14 2.73 -15.89
CA ASP A 133 -26.32 3.61 -15.87
C ASP A 133 -27.32 3.28 -14.77
N ARG A 134 -27.53 1.98 -14.48
CA ARG A 134 -28.41 1.55 -13.38
C ARG A 134 -27.94 2.14 -12.05
N PHE A 135 -26.64 2.11 -11.78
CA PHE A 135 -26.09 2.63 -10.52
C PHE A 135 -26.07 4.16 -10.51
N ARG A 136 -25.78 4.80 -11.65
CA ARG A 136 -25.90 6.26 -11.82
C ARG A 136 -27.29 6.76 -11.45
N ASN A 137 -28.34 6.07 -11.91
CA ASN A 137 -29.73 6.40 -11.59
C ASN A 137 -30.02 6.32 -10.08
N ILE A 138 -29.46 5.33 -9.39
CA ILE A 138 -29.58 5.21 -7.93
C ILE A 138 -28.92 6.41 -7.24
N ILE A 139 -27.67 6.73 -7.60
CA ILE A 139 -26.94 7.89 -7.03
C ILE A 139 -27.69 9.20 -7.28
N MET A 140 -28.18 9.43 -8.51
CA MET A 140 -28.97 10.62 -8.83
C MET A 140 -30.27 10.69 -8.03
N GLN A 141 -30.91 9.56 -7.74
CA GLN A 141 -32.11 9.53 -6.91
C GLN A 141 -31.81 9.87 -5.44
N ILE A 142 -30.76 9.28 -4.86
CA ILE A 142 -30.31 9.60 -3.48
C ILE A 142 -29.93 11.09 -3.37
N HIS A 143 -29.30 11.65 -4.40
CA HIS A 143 -28.96 13.06 -4.50
C HIS A 143 -30.21 13.97 -4.54
N ARG A 144 -31.19 13.64 -5.38
CA ARG A 144 -32.48 14.37 -5.43
C ARG A 144 -33.24 14.33 -4.10
N GLN A 145 -33.11 13.24 -3.36
CA GLN A 145 -33.69 13.09 -2.01
C GLN A 145 -32.92 13.88 -0.94
N GLY A 146 -31.79 14.52 -1.28
CA GLY A 146 -30.94 15.25 -0.34
C GLY A 146 -30.20 14.34 0.64
N GLN A 147 -30.08 13.05 0.32
CA GLN A 147 -29.44 12.05 1.20
C GLN A 147 -27.99 11.75 0.81
N LEU A 148 -27.53 12.17 -0.37
CA LEU A 148 -26.13 11.99 -0.78
C LEU A 148 -25.28 13.15 -0.24
N VAL A 149 -24.45 12.86 0.76
CA VAL A 149 -23.69 13.91 1.48
C VAL A 149 -22.30 14.09 0.89
N ARG A 150 -21.69 13.01 0.40
CA ARG A 150 -20.28 13.02 -0.01
C ARG A 150 -19.92 11.86 -0.91
N VAL A 151 -18.94 12.09 -1.76
CA VAL A 151 -18.22 11.04 -2.48
C VAL A 151 -16.76 11.03 -2.05
N ALA A 152 -16.24 9.86 -1.68
CA ALA A 152 -14.82 9.65 -1.43
C ALA A 152 -14.24 8.71 -2.49
N ILE A 153 -13.12 9.10 -3.09
CA ILE A 153 -12.36 8.37 -4.09
C ILE A 153 -11.10 7.85 -3.41
N ASP A 154 -11.08 6.56 -3.12
CA ASP A 154 -9.93 5.87 -2.53
C ASP A 154 -8.93 5.45 -3.62
N GLU A 155 -7.65 5.39 -3.25
CA GLU A 155 -6.52 5.15 -4.16
C GLU A 155 -6.59 5.98 -5.45
N ALA A 156 -6.83 7.28 -5.31
CA ALA A 156 -7.08 8.19 -6.42
C ALA A 156 -5.94 8.23 -7.47
N HIS A 157 -4.72 7.79 -7.13
CA HIS A 157 -3.63 7.65 -8.09
C HIS A 157 -3.95 6.69 -9.25
N CYS A 158 -4.93 5.78 -9.09
CA CYS A 158 -5.38 4.87 -10.15
C CYS A 158 -5.99 5.59 -11.36
N ILE A 159 -6.35 6.88 -11.26
CA ILE A 159 -6.92 7.65 -12.37
C ILE A 159 -5.89 8.06 -13.42
N SER A 160 -4.64 8.23 -13.01
CA SER A 160 -3.56 8.70 -13.86
C SER A 160 -2.91 7.51 -14.55
N GLU A 161 -2.63 7.65 -15.85
CA GLU A 161 -1.79 6.68 -16.59
C GLU A 161 -0.35 6.70 -16.11
N TRP A 162 0.05 7.78 -15.43
CA TRP A 162 1.33 7.91 -14.75
C TRP A 162 1.30 7.32 -13.33
N GLY A 163 0.16 6.79 -12.90
CA GLY A 163 0.01 6.02 -11.68
C GLY A 163 0.41 4.55 -11.88
N HIS A 164 0.95 3.94 -10.83
CA HIS A 164 1.43 2.54 -10.88
C HIS A 164 0.31 1.50 -11.06
N ASP A 165 -0.95 1.85 -10.74
CA ASP A 165 -2.13 0.98 -10.84
C ASP A 165 -3.26 1.63 -11.67
N PHE A 166 -2.92 2.16 -12.86
CA PHE A 166 -3.89 2.83 -13.74
C PHE A 166 -5.13 1.96 -14.02
N ARG A 167 -6.31 2.56 -13.82
CA ARG A 167 -7.62 1.94 -14.01
C ARG A 167 -8.56 2.87 -14.78
N PRO A 168 -8.84 2.57 -16.06
CA PRO A 168 -9.61 3.46 -16.94
C PRO A 168 -10.96 3.93 -16.37
N ALA A 169 -11.67 3.05 -15.65
CA ALA A 169 -12.98 3.35 -15.06
C ALA A 169 -12.98 4.53 -14.08
N TYR A 170 -11.82 4.92 -13.53
CA TYR A 170 -11.71 6.12 -12.69
C TYR A 170 -11.92 7.42 -13.49
N ARG A 171 -11.54 7.46 -14.77
CA ARG A 171 -11.72 8.66 -15.62
C ARG A 171 -13.19 8.96 -15.88
N ASP A 172 -14.01 7.92 -15.93
CA ASP A 172 -15.45 8.08 -16.13
C ASP A 172 -16.11 8.77 -14.93
N LEU A 173 -15.48 8.79 -13.75
CA LEU A 173 -16.04 9.36 -12.52
C LEU A 173 -16.25 10.87 -12.55
N ILE A 174 -15.74 11.58 -13.57
CA ILE A 174 -16.00 13.01 -13.79
C ILE A 174 -17.50 13.34 -13.77
N TRP A 175 -18.35 12.39 -14.18
CA TRP A 175 -19.81 12.56 -14.19
C TRP A 175 -20.37 12.91 -12.81
N LEU A 176 -19.74 12.41 -11.72
CA LEU A 176 -20.17 12.69 -10.35
C LEU A 176 -20.07 14.19 -10.06
N LYS A 177 -18.95 14.81 -10.45
CA LYS A 177 -18.75 16.25 -10.21
C LYS A 177 -19.65 17.11 -11.10
N THR A 178 -19.85 16.71 -12.35
CA THR A 178 -20.68 17.47 -13.29
C THR A 178 -22.17 17.34 -13.02
N SER A 179 -22.64 16.17 -12.58
CA SER A 179 -24.07 15.88 -12.39
C SER A 179 -24.57 16.20 -10.98
N LEU A 180 -23.71 16.08 -9.95
CA LEU A 180 -24.08 16.31 -8.55
C LEU A 180 -23.80 17.76 -8.11
N ASN A 181 -24.26 18.73 -8.91
CA ASN A 181 -23.95 20.15 -8.75
C ASN A 181 -25.07 20.98 -8.10
N CYS A 182 -26.28 20.43 -7.96
CA CYS A 182 -27.44 21.16 -7.45
C CYS A 182 -28.29 20.29 -6.48
N PRO A 183 -28.05 20.37 -5.15
CA PRO A 183 -26.95 21.08 -4.51
C PRO A 183 -25.60 20.39 -4.75
N PRO A 184 -24.47 21.11 -4.67
CA PRO A 184 -23.15 20.53 -4.90
C PRO A 184 -22.81 19.50 -3.82
N VAL A 185 -22.38 18.31 -4.24
CA VAL A 185 -21.87 17.27 -3.34
C VAL A 185 -20.35 17.37 -3.24
N PRO A 186 -19.76 17.52 -2.04
CA PRO A 186 -18.33 17.57 -1.86
C PRO A 186 -17.66 16.23 -2.22
N MET A 187 -16.52 16.30 -2.88
CA MET A 187 -15.69 15.16 -3.25
C MET A 187 -14.39 15.15 -2.47
N MET A 188 -13.98 13.95 -2.05
CA MET A 188 -12.70 13.72 -1.41
C MET A 188 -11.88 12.74 -2.24
N ALA A 189 -10.64 13.06 -2.59
CA ALA A 189 -9.71 12.15 -3.24
C ALA A 189 -8.56 11.83 -2.29
N VAL A 190 -8.31 10.55 -2.03
CA VAL A 190 -7.25 10.11 -1.11
C VAL A 190 -6.30 9.15 -1.81
N THR A 191 -5.00 9.31 -1.55
CA THR A 191 -3.96 8.40 -2.08
C THR A 191 -2.75 8.36 -1.16
N ALA A 192 -2.02 7.24 -1.19
CA ALA A 192 -0.76 7.11 -0.47
C ALA A 192 0.39 7.88 -1.12
N THR A 193 0.45 7.83 -2.45
CA THR A 193 1.56 8.29 -3.26
C THR A 193 0.99 8.98 -4.49
N ALA A 194 1.41 10.22 -4.73
CA ALA A 194 1.11 10.95 -5.94
C ALA A 194 2.25 11.92 -6.23
N THR A 195 2.87 11.77 -7.39
CA THR A 195 3.78 12.79 -7.94
C THR A 195 2.98 14.04 -8.32
N LYS A 196 3.66 15.15 -8.60
CA LYS A 196 3.00 16.39 -9.06
C LYS A 196 2.10 16.12 -10.27
N GLN A 197 2.60 15.39 -11.26
CA GLN A 197 1.87 15.04 -12.48
C GLN A 197 0.63 14.19 -12.17
N VAL A 198 0.76 13.14 -11.36
CA VAL A 198 -0.39 12.31 -10.95
C VAL A 198 -1.43 13.12 -10.18
N ARG A 199 -1.01 14.08 -9.35
CA ARG A 199 -1.93 14.98 -8.65
C ARG A 199 -2.69 15.86 -9.62
N ASP A 200 -2.01 16.47 -10.58
CA ASP A 200 -2.65 17.37 -11.54
C ASP A 200 -3.66 16.59 -12.42
N ASP A 201 -3.31 15.37 -12.83
CA ASP A 201 -4.25 14.43 -13.49
C ASP A 201 -5.49 14.11 -12.63
N ILE A 202 -5.32 13.89 -11.33
CA ILE A 202 -6.45 13.64 -10.41
C ILE A 202 -7.42 14.83 -10.42
N PHE A 203 -6.90 16.05 -10.41
CA PHE A 203 -7.72 17.26 -10.40
C PHE A 203 -8.46 17.42 -11.72
N GLU A 204 -7.78 17.25 -12.84
CA GLU A 204 -8.36 17.36 -14.17
C GLU A 204 -9.46 16.31 -14.39
N PHE A 205 -9.14 15.02 -14.19
CA PHE A 205 -10.06 13.93 -14.51
C PHE A 205 -11.22 13.77 -13.52
N LEU A 206 -11.09 14.27 -12.27
CA LEU A 206 -12.24 14.33 -11.34
C LEU A 206 -13.00 15.66 -11.42
N GLY A 207 -12.52 16.65 -12.18
CA GLY A 207 -13.09 17.99 -12.25
C GLY A 207 -12.98 18.78 -10.94
N LEU A 208 -11.91 18.56 -10.17
CA LEU A 208 -11.64 19.30 -8.93
C LEU A 208 -11.03 20.67 -9.25
N ASP A 209 -11.46 21.69 -8.51
CA ASP A 209 -10.97 23.06 -8.66
C ASP A 209 -9.71 23.25 -7.81
N HIS A 210 -8.58 23.63 -8.43
CA HIS A 210 -7.29 23.81 -7.76
C HIS A 210 -7.31 24.89 -6.67
N ASP A 211 -8.14 25.93 -6.80
CA ASP A 211 -8.19 27.05 -5.86
C ASP A 211 -9.14 26.79 -4.69
N LYS A 212 -10.22 26.03 -4.94
CA LYS A 212 -11.25 25.74 -3.92
C LYS A 212 -10.98 24.46 -3.13
N THR A 213 -10.30 23.48 -3.72
CA THR A 213 -10.04 22.19 -3.09
C THR A 213 -8.99 22.34 -1.98
N LYS A 214 -9.28 21.81 -0.79
CA LYS A 214 -8.32 21.80 0.33
C LYS A 214 -7.34 20.65 0.15
N CYS A 215 -6.09 20.98 -0.10
CA CYS A 215 -5.00 20.02 -0.30
C CYS A 215 -4.23 19.79 0.99
N PHE A 216 -4.18 18.54 1.43
CA PHE A 216 -3.37 18.10 2.56
C PHE A 216 -2.32 17.10 2.06
N SER A 217 -1.06 17.41 2.32
CA SER A 217 0.06 16.56 1.94
C SER A 217 0.93 16.33 3.16
N THR A 218 1.12 15.08 3.55
CA THR A 218 2.08 14.71 4.61
C THR A 218 3.35 14.20 3.97
N SER A 219 4.50 14.41 4.62
CA SER A 219 5.76 13.86 4.12
C SER A 219 5.67 12.34 3.93
N THR A 220 6.28 11.88 2.84
CA THR A 220 6.48 10.45 2.57
C THR A 220 7.61 9.85 3.42
N SER A 221 8.34 10.70 4.17
CA SER A 221 9.47 10.30 5.00
C SER A 221 9.07 9.31 6.08
N ARG A 222 9.84 8.21 6.16
CA ARG A 222 9.72 7.16 7.17
C ARG A 222 11.07 6.98 7.86
N PRO A 223 11.42 7.85 8.81
CA PRO A 223 12.72 7.79 9.51
C PRO A 223 12.90 6.49 10.29
N ASN A 224 11.80 5.81 10.63
CA ASN A 224 11.83 4.53 11.34
C ASN A 224 12.19 3.34 10.44
N ILE A 225 12.27 3.51 9.11
CA ILE A 225 12.61 2.45 8.16
C ILE A 225 14.08 2.61 7.75
N HIS A 226 14.87 1.56 7.98
CA HIS A 226 16.24 1.46 7.51
C HIS A 226 16.29 1.02 6.03
N TYR A 227 16.61 1.92 5.10
CA TYR A 227 16.78 1.59 3.68
C TYR A 227 18.20 1.08 3.39
N GLU A 228 18.30 -0.11 2.80
CA GLU A 228 19.58 -0.75 2.48
C GLU A 228 19.51 -1.40 1.08
N VAL A 229 20.55 -1.21 0.28
CA VAL A 229 20.73 -1.95 -0.98
C VAL A 229 21.86 -2.96 -0.77
N GLN A 230 21.61 -4.23 -1.10
CA GLN A 230 22.63 -5.27 -1.18
C GLN A 230 23.00 -5.47 -2.64
N TYR A 231 24.30 -5.34 -2.92
CA TYR A 231 24.87 -5.47 -4.25
C TYR A 231 25.32 -6.91 -4.44
N LEU A 232 24.73 -7.58 -5.42
CA LEU A 232 24.99 -8.98 -5.75
C LEU A 232 25.27 -9.09 -7.26
N SER A 233 25.99 -10.14 -7.63
CA SER A 233 26.15 -10.57 -9.02
C SER A 233 25.74 -12.02 -9.09
N GLU A 234 25.09 -12.39 -10.17
CA GLU A 234 24.69 -13.78 -10.39
C GLU A 234 25.93 -14.58 -10.77
N SER A 235 26.35 -15.54 -9.93
CA SER A 235 27.34 -16.52 -10.37
C SER A 235 26.78 -17.35 -11.53
N ASN A 236 27.68 -17.77 -12.42
CA ASN A 236 27.41 -18.50 -13.68
C ASN A 236 26.18 -19.44 -13.58
N PRO A 237 25.17 -19.40 -14.48
CA PRO A 237 23.94 -20.19 -14.33
C PRO A 237 24.19 -21.70 -14.28
N LYS A 238 25.39 -22.12 -14.70
CA LYS A 238 25.85 -23.51 -14.69
C LYS A 238 26.23 -24.05 -13.31
N THR A 239 26.54 -23.20 -12.34
CA THR A 239 26.95 -23.65 -10.99
C THR A 239 25.76 -23.93 -10.07
N GLY A 240 24.55 -23.46 -10.41
CA GLY A 240 23.32 -23.80 -9.69
C GLY A 240 23.16 -23.15 -8.30
N ASP A 241 24.12 -22.32 -7.88
CA ASP A 241 24.07 -21.61 -6.61
C ASP A 241 23.22 -20.33 -6.74
N ASP A 242 22.15 -20.26 -5.96
CA ASP A 242 21.30 -19.08 -5.87
C ASP A 242 21.89 -18.10 -4.85
N ASP A 243 22.81 -17.25 -5.31
CA ASP A 243 23.55 -16.30 -4.46
C ASP A 243 22.63 -15.35 -3.68
N MET A 244 21.49 -14.98 -4.29
CA MET A 244 20.46 -14.16 -3.65
C MET A 244 19.80 -14.89 -2.49
N PHE A 245 19.49 -16.18 -2.64
CA PHE A 245 18.91 -16.99 -1.58
C PHE A 245 19.88 -17.17 -0.42
N SER A 246 21.16 -17.44 -0.71
CA SER A 246 22.22 -17.55 0.30
C SER A 246 22.35 -16.26 1.12
N HIS A 247 22.28 -15.09 0.46
CA HIS A 247 22.26 -13.79 1.14
C HIS A 247 21.01 -13.57 1.98
N LEU A 248 19.83 -13.91 1.45
CA LEU A 248 18.58 -13.84 2.20
C LEU A 248 18.66 -14.69 3.48
N LEU A 249 19.13 -15.94 3.36
CA LEU A 249 19.28 -16.84 4.49
C LEU A 249 20.26 -16.30 5.53
N SER A 250 21.43 -15.81 5.11
CA SER A 250 22.43 -15.18 6.00
C SER A 250 21.86 -13.99 6.77
N LYS A 251 21.04 -13.13 6.12
CA LYS A 251 20.38 -12.02 6.80
C LYS A 251 19.33 -12.50 7.81
N LEU A 252 18.54 -13.53 7.48
CA LEU A 252 17.57 -14.11 8.41
C LEU A 252 18.27 -14.78 9.60
N GLU A 253 19.37 -15.50 9.39
CA GLU A 253 20.17 -16.06 10.47
C GLU A 253 20.73 -14.96 11.40
N PHE A 254 21.21 -13.85 10.84
CA PHE A 254 21.66 -12.72 11.63
C PHE A 254 20.53 -12.13 12.49
N MET A 255 19.33 -11.96 11.93
CA MET A 255 18.16 -11.50 12.68
C MET A 255 17.76 -12.48 13.79
N HIS A 256 17.83 -13.79 13.52
CA HIS A 256 17.58 -14.85 14.48
C HIS A 256 18.57 -14.81 15.66
N ARG A 257 19.88 -14.74 15.39
CA ARG A 257 20.90 -14.66 16.45
C ARG A 257 20.69 -13.45 17.37
N ARG A 258 20.32 -12.30 16.80
CA ARG A 258 19.99 -11.10 17.59
C ARG A 258 18.75 -11.30 18.46
N ARG A 259 17.71 -11.94 17.92
CA ARG A 259 16.49 -12.29 18.67
C ARG A 259 16.78 -13.23 19.83
N VAL A 260 17.52 -14.31 19.60
CA VAL A 260 17.90 -15.28 20.64
C VAL A 260 18.70 -14.58 21.74
N THR A 261 19.65 -13.72 21.36
CA THR A 261 20.43 -12.93 22.32
C THR A 261 19.52 -12.03 23.17
N LEU A 262 18.56 -11.33 22.55
CA LEU A 262 17.58 -10.50 23.27
C LEU A 262 16.71 -11.34 24.22
N LEU A 263 16.19 -12.48 23.76
CA LEU A 263 15.37 -13.37 24.57
C LEU A 263 16.13 -13.86 25.81
N ARG A 264 17.40 -14.26 25.65
CA ARG A 264 18.27 -14.65 26.78
C ARG A 264 18.44 -13.52 27.79
N HIS A 265 18.69 -12.30 27.34
CA HIS A 265 18.83 -11.14 28.23
C HIS A 265 17.52 -10.80 28.97
N LEU A 266 16.36 -10.95 28.32
CA LEU A 266 15.06 -10.73 28.96
C LEU A 266 14.75 -11.83 29.98
N ARG A 267 15.03 -13.09 29.64
CA ARG A 267 14.82 -14.24 30.53
C ARG A 267 15.69 -14.22 31.79
N GLN A 268 16.85 -13.58 31.74
CA GLN A 268 17.67 -13.32 32.94
C GLN A 268 16.96 -12.43 33.97
N ARG A 269 16.06 -11.54 33.53
CA ARG A 269 15.31 -10.63 34.42
C ARG A 269 13.93 -11.18 34.77
N ASP A 270 13.29 -11.85 33.82
CA ASP A 270 11.96 -12.44 33.96
C ASP A 270 11.93 -13.78 33.20
N PRO A 271 11.94 -14.93 33.90
CA PRO A 271 11.89 -16.25 33.28
C PRO A 271 10.68 -16.47 32.36
N SER A 272 9.59 -15.72 32.57
CA SER A 272 8.37 -15.78 31.76
C SER A 272 8.41 -14.88 30.52
N ALA A 273 9.51 -14.16 30.29
CA ALA A 273 9.65 -13.27 29.15
C ALA A 273 9.61 -14.02 27.82
N ALA A 274 8.75 -13.54 26.93
CA ALA A 274 8.61 -14.02 25.55
C ALA A 274 8.87 -12.88 24.56
N VAL A 275 9.48 -13.21 23.43
CA VAL A 275 9.67 -12.28 22.31
C VAL A 275 8.77 -12.76 21.16
N PRO A 276 7.92 -11.91 20.58
CA PRO A 276 7.03 -12.31 19.48
C PRO A 276 7.82 -12.58 18.19
N PRO A 277 7.48 -13.57 17.36
CA PRO A 277 8.19 -13.85 16.10
C PRO A 277 8.40 -12.61 15.23
N ILE A 278 9.53 -12.55 14.53
CA ILE A 278 9.83 -11.47 13.61
C ILE A 278 8.96 -11.65 12.36
N THR A 279 8.03 -10.73 12.16
CA THR A 279 7.16 -10.72 10.98
C THR A 279 7.83 -9.94 9.85
N GLY A 280 7.85 -10.52 8.65
CA GLY A 280 8.47 -9.89 7.49
C GLY A 280 7.82 -10.28 6.16
N ILE A 281 8.10 -9.49 5.13
CA ILE A 281 7.63 -9.70 3.77
C ILE A 281 8.84 -9.82 2.84
N VAL A 282 8.84 -10.81 1.97
CA VAL A 282 9.80 -10.96 0.87
C VAL A 282 9.06 -10.73 -0.44
N TYR A 283 9.27 -9.59 -1.07
CA TYR A 283 8.68 -9.28 -2.37
C TYR A 283 9.49 -9.90 -3.50
N VAL A 284 8.80 -10.55 -4.44
CA VAL A 284 9.35 -11.16 -5.65
C VAL A 284 8.56 -10.69 -6.86
N THR A 285 9.18 -10.75 -8.04
CA THR A 285 8.53 -10.31 -9.29
C THR A 285 7.57 -11.37 -9.85
N MET A 286 7.92 -12.65 -9.77
CA MET A 286 7.18 -13.76 -10.39
C MET A 286 6.50 -14.67 -9.37
N ARG A 287 5.41 -15.31 -9.80
CA ARG A 287 4.65 -16.28 -8.97
C ARG A 287 5.48 -17.52 -8.65
N ALA A 288 6.11 -18.10 -9.67
CA ALA A 288 7.00 -19.26 -9.51
C ALA A 288 8.15 -18.98 -8.52
N THR A 289 8.73 -17.77 -8.54
CA THR A 289 9.76 -17.35 -7.57
C THR A 289 9.18 -17.27 -6.15
N ALA A 290 7.94 -16.84 -5.97
CA ALA A 290 7.30 -16.79 -4.65
C ALA A 290 7.19 -18.19 -4.04
N ASP A 291 6.74 -19.16 -4.83
CA ASP A 291 6.64 -20.56 -4.43
C ASP A 291 8.01 -21.17 -4.16
N THR A 292 8.98 -20.90 -5.03
CA THR A 292 10.35 -21.41 -4.91
C THR A 292 11.04 -20.87 -3.66
N VAL A 293 11.01 -19.56 -3.42
CA VAL A 293 11.64 -18.93 -2.25
C VAL A 293 10.95 -19.39 -0.96
N ALA A 294 9.62 -19.46 -0.93
CA ALA A 294 8.89 -19.97 0.25
C ALA A 294 9.26 -21.43 0.56
N SER A 295 9.37 -22.27 -0.47
CA SER A 295 9.75 -23.68 -0.32
C SER A 295 11.19 -23.84 0.16
N LYS A 296 12.14 -23.07 -0.40
CA LYS A 296 13.55 -23.07 0.05
C LYS A 296 13.67 -22.60 1.50
N LEU A 297 12.95 -21.55 1.91
CA LEU A 297 12.93 -21.08 3.30
C LEU A 297 12.33 -22.14 4.24
N THR A 298 11.25 -22.80 3.83
CA THR A 298 10.64 -23.88 4.61
C THR A 298 11.59 -25.08 4.76
N GLY A 299 12.33 -25.42 3.69
CA GLY A 299 13.39 -26.42 3.72
C GLY A 299 14.55 -26.06 4.66
N ALA A 300 14.85 -24.78 4.83
CA ALA A 300 15.79 -24.25 5.81
C ALA A 300 15.19 -24.10 7.23
N ASN A 301 14.04 -24.72 7.49
CA ASN A 301 13.31 -24.67 8.75
C ASN A 301 12.88 -23.25 9.16
N ILE A 302 12.57 -22.37 8.20
CA ILE A 302 12.05 -21.01 8.42
C ILE A 302 10.57 -20.99 8.03
N ARG A 303 9.71 -20.49 8.91
CA ARG A 303 8.26 -20.37 8.64
C ARG A 303 8.00 -19.30 7.58
N ALA A 304 7.79 -19.74 6.34
CA ALA A 304 7.45 -18.92 5.20
C ALA A 304 6.21 -19.44 4.47
N SER A 305 5.48 -18.57 3.78
CA SER A 305 4.36 -18.94 2.93
C SER A 305 4.34 -18.10 1.65
N ALA A 306 4.07 -18.74 0.52
CA ALA A 306 3.90 -18.05 -0.75
C ALA A 306 2.55 -17.33 -0.81
N TYR A 307 2.51 -16.14 -1.43
CA TYR A 307 1.28 -15.39 -1.68
C TYR A 307 1.31 -14.70 -3.04
N HIS A 308 0.42 -15.10 -3.95
CA HIS A 308 0.26 -14.49 -5.27
C HIS A 308 -1.15 -14.72 -5.80
N ALA A 309 -1.51 -14.02 -6.89
CA ALA A 309 -2.85 -14.04 -7.47
C ALA A 309 -3.28 -15.42 -8.00
N GLY A 310 -2.34 -16.30 -8.35
CA GLY A 310 -2.60 -17.66 -8.82
C GLY A 310 -3.01 -18.65 -7.72
N LEU A 311 -2.90 -18.29 -6.44
CA LEU A 311 -3.38 -19.16 -5.36
C LEU A 311 -4.92 -19.14 -5.29
N ASP A 312 -5.46 -20.27 -4.86
CA ASP A 312 -6.88 -20.41 -4.52
C ASP A 312 -7.34 -19.29 -3.56
N PRO A 313 -8.51 -18.65 -3.78
CA PRO A 313 -9.03 -17.58 -2.93
C PRO A 313 -9.11 -17.95 -1.44
N ASP A 314 -9.59 -19.15 -1.11
CA ASP A 314 -9.76 -19.58 0.28
C ASP A 314 -8.40 -19.82 0.94
N LYS A 315 -7.45 -20.37 0.18
CA LYS A 315 -6.05 -20.51 0.63
C LYS A 315 -5.39 -19.15 0.88
N ARG A 316 -5.58 -18.16 0.01
CA ARG A 316 -5.06 -16.80 0.20
C ARG A 316 -5.63 -16.15 1.45
N GLU A 317 -6.94 -16.23 1.64
CA GLU A 317 -7.59 -15.68 2.81
C GLU A 317 -7.07 -16.34 4.10
N LYS A 318 -6.91 -17.67 4.10
CA LYS A 318 -6.33 -18.40 5.24
C LYS A 318 -4.90 -17.93 5.56
N ILE A 319 -4.04 -17.79 4.54
CA ILE A 319 -2.65 -17.32 4.72
C ILE A 319 -2.63 -15.90 5.26
N GLN A 320 -3.45 -15.00 4.71
CA GLN A 320 -3.54 -13.61 5.16
C GLN A 320 -4.02 -13.53 6.62
N ARG A 321 -5.10 -14.25 6.98
CA ARG A 321 -5.62 -14.28 8.35
C ARG A 321 -4.58 -14.80 9.35
N LEU A 322 -3.85 -15.86 8.99
CA LEU A 322 -2.77 -16.39 9.82
C LEU A 322 -1.65 -15.37 10.01
N PHE A 323 -1.21 -14.73 8.93
CA PHE A 323 -0.17 -13.70 8.99
C PHE A 323 -0.58 -12.50 9.84
N GLU A 324 -1.81 -12.01 9.69
CA GLU A 324 -2.33 -10.91 10.50
C GLU A 324 -2.47 -11.28 11.98
N ARG A 325 -2.93 -12.49 12.28
CA ARG A 325 -3.02 -12.99 13.66
C ARG A 325 -1.65 -13.04 14.31
N HIS A 326 -0.64 -13.58 13.63
CA HIS A 326 0.73 -13.63 14.15
C HIS A 326 1.37 -12.25 14.28
N GLY A 327 1.02 -11.31 13.40
CA GLY A 327 1.49 -9.93 13.46
C GLY A 327 0.85 -9.10 14.59
N LYS A 328 -0.40 -9.39 14.97
CA LYS A 328 -1.15 -8.64 16.01
C LYS A 328 -1.11 -9.26 17.40
N ALA A 329 -0.68 -10.52 17.53
CA ALA A 329 -0.80 -11.23 18.79
C ALA A 329 0.14 -10.67 19.87
N ASP A 330 -0.41 -10.53 21.09
CA ASP A 330 0.37 -10.30 22.31
C ASP A 330 1.39 -11.45 22.45
N PRO A 331 2.67 -11.15 22.72
CA PRO A 331 3.70 -12.17 22.97
C PRO A 331 3.28 -13.22 24.01
N ARG A 332 2.38 -12.87 24.94
CA ARG A 332 1.83 -13.76 25.97
C ARG A 332 0.68 -14.66 25.50
N LEU A 333 -0.04 -14.25 24.45
CA LEU A 333 -1.15 -15.01 23.87
C LEU A 333 -0.70 -15.98 22.78
N LEU A 334 0.49 -15.75 22.21
CA LEU A 334 1.17 -16.77 21.43
C LEU A 334 1.76 -17.77 22.43
N GLN A 335 1.02 -18.85 22.71
CA GLN A 335 1.63 -20.10 23.18
C GLN A 335 2.53 -20.62 22.06
N VAL A 336 3.65 -19.94 21.81
CA VAL A 336 4.71 -20.48 20.97
C VAL A 336 5.34 -21.54 21.83
N GLU A 337 5.21 -22.81 21.41
CA GLU A 337 6.03 -23.88 21.99
C GLU A 337 7.48 -23.40 22.05
N ASP A 338 8.09 -23.60 23.22
CA ASP A 338 9.45 -23.18 23.57
C ASP A 338 10.46 -23.73 22.57
N ASP A 339 10.70 -23.00 21.48
CA ASP A 339 11.74 -23.37 20.53
C ASP A 339 12.67 -22.18 20.30
N GLU A 340 13.92 -22.30 20.77
CA GLU A 340 15.03 -21.43 20.38
C GLU A 340 15.38 -21.62 18.89
N GLY A 341 14.71 -22.52 18.17
CA GLY A 341 14.87 -22.75 16.75
C GLY A 341 14.56 -21.55 15.85
N ILE A 342 15.16 -21.59 14.66
CA ILE A 342 14.96 -20.55 13.63
C ILE A 342 13.51 -20.53 13.13
N ALA A 343 12.80 -21.66 13.15
CA ALA A 343 11.39 -21.77 12.76
C ALA A 343 10.46 -20.87 13.59
N ALA A 344 10.62 -20.88 14.91
CA ALA A 344 9.83 -20.09 15.84
C ALA A 344 10.20 -18.59 15.81
N SER A 345 11.30 -18.24 15.14
CA SER A 345 11.78 -16.86 15.07
C SER A 345 11.07 -16.00 14.04
N PHE A 346 10.38 -16.61 13.09
CA PHE A 346 9.87 -15.91 11.90
C PHE A 346 8.41 -16.18 11.59
N ASN A 347 7.81 -15.21 10.92
CA ASN A 347 6.55 -15.33 10.20
C ASN A 347 6.71 -14.54 8.89
N ILE A 348 7.04 -15.23 7.81
CA ILE A 348 7.39 -14.62 6.52
C ILE A 348 6.33 -14.91 5.48
N ILE A 349 5.99 -13.89 4.69
CA ILE A 349 5.28 -14.09 3.43
C ILE A 349 6.19 -13.74 2.26
N CYS A 350 6.35 -14.69 1.34
CA CYS A 350 7.00 -14.49 0.05
C CYS A 350 5.93 -14.17 -0.98
N ALA A 351 5.93 -12.97 -1.54
CA ALA A 351 4.80 -12.51 -2.32
C ALA A 351 5.15 -11.66 -3.54
N THR A 352 4.26 -11.69 -4.52
CA THR A 352 4.22 -10.65 -5.54
C THR A 352 3.47 -9.41 -5.05
N THR A 353 3.36 -8.38 -5.89
CA THR A 353 2.60 -7.15 -5.61
C THR A 353 1.12 -7.41 -5.27
N ALA A 354 0.61 -8.63 -5.52
CA ALA A 354 -0.72 -9.06 -5.09
C ALA A 354 -0.89 -9.07 -3.56
N PHE A 355 0.20 -9.22 -2.79
CA PHE A 355 0.18 -9.12 -1.34
C PHE A 355 0.48 -7.69 -0.92
N GLY A 356 -0.52 -6.97 -0.42
CA GLY A 356 -0.29 -5.61 0.03
C GLY A 356 -1.56 -4.81 0.26
N MET A 357 -2.46 -4.84 -0.71
CA MET A 357 -3.65 -4.01 -0.69
C MET A 357 -4.60 -4.56 0.38
N GLY A 358 -4.84 -3.78 1.44
CA GLY A 358 -5.69 -4.18 2.57
C GLY A 358 -4.99 -4.84 3.77
N ILE A 359 -3.67 -5.05 3.73
CA ILE A 359 -2.94 -5.58 4.89
C ILE A 359 -2.75 -4.47 5.94
N ASP A 360 -3.16 -4.74 7.17
CA ASP A 360 -2.94 -3.86 8.31
C ASP A 360 -2.24 -4.57 9.48
N VAL A 361 -0.98 -4.94 9.24
CA VAL A 361 -0.07 -5.44 10.28
C VAL A 361 0.92 -4.33 10.60
N SER A 362 0.81 -3.76 11.81
CA SER A 362 1.66 -2.65 12.22
C SER A 362 3.08 -3.06 12.60
N SER A 363 3.26 -4.34 12.92
CA SER A 363 4.47 -4.92 13.51
C SER A 363 5.45 -5.55 12.50
N ILE A 364 5.28 -5.30 11.19
CA ILE A 364 6.21 -5.81 10.17
C ILE A 364 7.60 -5.21 10.43
N ARG A 365 8.61 -6.05 10.64
CA ARG A 365 9.97 -5.65 11.01
C ARG A 365 10.92 -5.56 9.84
N PHE A 366 10.67 -6.30 8.77
CA PHE A 366 11.43 -6.17 7.55
C PHE A 366 10.58 -6.36 6.30
N VAL A 367 10.97 -5.66 5.24
CA VAL A 367 10.55 -5.89 3.86
C VAL A 367 11.83 -6.13 3.06
N ILE A 368 11.91 -7.26 2.37
CA ILE A 368 13.06 -7.58 1.51
C ILE A 368 12.53 -7.71 0.08
N HIS A 369 13.09 -6.95 -0.83
CA HIS A 369 12.87 -7.13 -2.26
C HIS A 369 13.90 -8.12 -2.78
N TYR A 370 13.43 -9.32 -3.11
CA TYR A 370 14.19 -10.38 -3.76
C TYR A 370 14.21 -10.10 -5.26
N GLY A 371 15.11 -9.20 -5.64
CA GLY A 371 15.19 -8.62 -6.97
C GLY A 371 14.69 -7.18 -6.99
N LEU A 372 14.65 -6.59 -8.18
CA LEU A 372 14.29 -5.19 -8.36
C LEU A 372 12.75 -5.00 -8.24
N PRO A 373 12.27 -4.01 -7.47
CA PRO A 373 10.87 -3.60 -7.51
C PRO A 373 10.47 -3.14 -8.92
N LYS A 374 9.18 -3.21 -9.25
CA LYS A 374 8.68 -2.80 -10.58
C LYS A 374 8.93 -1.32 -10.93
N GLY A 375 9.19 -0.49 -9.93
CA GLY A 375 9.37 0.94 -10.07
C GLY A 375 9.48 1.62 -8.72
N MET A 376 9.70 2.93 -8.73
CA MET A 376 9.93 3.72 -7.51
C MET A 376 8.65 3.86 -6.65
N GLU A 377 7.47 3.95 -7.27
CA GLU A 377 6.19 3.96 -6.54
C GLU A 377 5.93 2.64 -5.84
N ALA A 378 6.13 1.53 -6.56
CA ALA A 378 5.95 0.19 -6.01
C ALA A 378 6.88 0.00 -4.80
N PHE A 379 8.16 0.35 -4.94
CA PHE A 379 9.13 0.30 -3.85
C PHE A 379 8.68 1.12 -2.63
N ALA A 380 8.26 2.37 -2.82
CA ALA A 380 7.82 3.24 -1.72
C ALA A 380 6.56 2.70 -1.02
N GLN A 381 5.61 2.15 -1.78
CA GLN A 381 4.38 1.57 -1.23
C GLN A 381 4.67 0.28 -0.45
N GLU A 382 5.51 -0.60 -1.02
CA GLU A 382 5.88 -1.91 -0.47
C GLU A 382 6.76 -1.78 0.78
N SER A 383 7.83 -0.98 0.70
CA SER A 383 8.70 -0.70 1.84
C SER A 383 7.95 0.00 2.98
N GLY A 384 7.02 0.90 2.65
CA GLY A 384 6.18 1.62 3.61
C GLY A 384 5.24 0.74 4.45
N ARG A 385 5.12 -0.56 4.12
CA ARG A 385 4.39 -1.56 4.94
C ARG A 385 5.14 -1.91 6.21
N ALA A 386 6.46 -1.76 6.22
CA ALA A 386 7.28 -1.98 7.40
C ALA A 386 6.99 -0.92 8.47
N GLY A 387 7.00 -1.33 9.74
CA GLY A 387 7.03 -0.43 10.89
C GLY A 387 5.91 0.61 10.97
N ARG A 388 4.64 0.23 10.77
CA ARG A 388 3.52 1.19 10.95
C ARG A 388 3.22 1.51 12.42
N ASP A 389 3.79 0.73 13.34
CA ASP A 389 3.89 1.03 14.77
C ASP A 389 4.95 2.08 15.12
N ASN A 390 5.58 2.70 14.11
CA ASN A 390 6.69 3.66 14.23
C ASN A 390 7.94 3.11 14.91
N LYS A 391 8.03 1.80 15.13
CA LYS A 391 9.25 1.15 15.63
C LYS A 391 10.22 0.92 14.47
N ALA A 392 11.49 0.71 14.82
CA ALA A 392 12.53 0.42 13.85
C ALA A 392 12.16 -0.80 12.98
N ALA A 393 12.27 -0.62 11.67
CA ALA A 393 12.09 -1.66 10.68
C ALA A 393 13.15 -1.52 9.58
N SER A 394 13.30 -2.50 8.70
CA SER A 394 14.26 -2.46 7.61
C SER A 394 13.59 -2.73 6.27
N SER A 395 14.05 -2.05 5.23
CA SER A 395 13.68 -2.30 3.84
C SER A 395 14.95 -2.54 3.04
N ILE A 396 15.10 -3.76 2.52
CA ILE A 396 16.34 -4.19 1.85
C ILE A 396 16.04 -4.57 0.41
N ILE A 397 16.79 -4.04 -0.55
CA ILE A 397 16.74 -4.51 -1.95
C ILE A 397 17.94 -5.41 -2.22
N LEU A 398 17.69 -6.64 -2.67
CA LEU A 398 18.71 -7.53 -3.24
C LEU A 398 18.84 -7.18 -4.73
N TYR A 399 19.88 -6.41 -5.06
CA TYR A 399 20.05 -5.80 -6.37
C TYR A 399 21.17 -6.46 -7.16
N THR A 400 20.83 -6.91 -8.38
CA THR A 400 21.75 -7.38 -9.42
C THR A 400 21.52 -6.54 -10.69
N ARG A 401 22.56 -6.34 -11.49
CA ARG A 401 22.42 -5.63 -12.78
C ARG A 401 21.75 -6.52 -13.81
N GLU A 402 21.99 -7.82 -13.70
CA GLU A 402 21.39 -8.90 -14.46
C GLU A 402 19.85 -8.86 -14.35
N GLU A 403 19.28 -8.75 -13.14
CA GLU A 403 17.84 -8.58 -12.94
C GLU A 403 17.35 -7.24 -13.49
N ALA A 404 18.12 -6.16 -13.37
CA ALA A 404 17.75 -4.86 -13.92
C ALA A 404 17.61 -4.92 -15.45
N THR A 405 18.57 -5.52 -16.15
CA THR A 405 18.50 -5.76 -17.60
C THR A 405 17.32 -6.66 -17.97
N ARG A 406 17.04 -7.72 -17.18
CA ARG A 406 15.84 -8.57 -17.38
C ARG A 406 14.54 -7.80 -17.16
N CYS A 407 14.49 -6.85 -16.22
CA CYS A 407 13.34 -5.95 -16.04
C CYS A 407 13.16 -5.02 -17.23
N GLU A 408 14.22 -4.38 -17.71
CA GLU A 408 14.20 -3.49 -18.88
C GLU A 408 13.73 -4.21 -20.14
N TYR A 409 14.28 -5.41 -20.41
CA TYR A 409 13.87 -6.22 -21.54
C TYR A 409 12.38 -6.59 -21.48
N ARG A 410 11.90 -7.10 -20.33
CA ARG A 410 10.48 -7.42 -20.15
C ARG A 410 9.57 -6.22 -20.40
N MET A 411 9.94 -5.07 -19.85
CA MET A 411 9.19 -3.84 -20.04
C MET A 411 9.17 -3.40 -21.51
N SER A 412 10.28 -3.58 -22.24
CA SER A 412 10.33 -3.31 -23.69
C SER A 412 9.41 -4.24 -24.50
N CYS A 413 9.28 -5.51 -24.10
CA CYS A 413 8.36 -6.46 -24.72
C CYS A 413 6.89 -6.12 -24.41
N GLU A 414 6.58 -5.73 -23.17
CA GLU A 414 5.24 -5.27 -22.78
C GLU A 414 4.86 -3.97 -23.50
N ALA A 415 5.80 -3.04 -23.61
CA ALA A 415 5.66 -1.78 -24.33
C ALA A 415 5.25 -2.00 -25.79
N ALA A 416 5.81 -3.01 -26.46
CA ALA A 416 5.47 -3.36 -27.84
C ALA A 416 4.02 -3.85 -28.01
N LYS A 417 3.40 -4.35 -26.95
CA LYS A 417 2.01 -4.84 -26.94
C LYS A 417 1.01 -3.79 -26.45
N ASP A 418 1.45 -2.80 -25.68
CA ASP A 418 0.56 -1.79 -25.10
C ASP A 418 0.21 -0.68 -26.11
N LYS A 419 -1.05 -0.26 -26.10
CA LYS A 419 -1.55 0.78 -27.03
C LYS A 419 -1.27 2.20 -26.51
N SER A 420 -1.09 2.37 -25.19
CA SER A 420 -0.76 3.67 -24.60
C SER A 420 0.75 3.87 -24.51
N LYS A 421 1.26 4.85 -25.27
CA LYS A 421 2.66 5.30 -25.18
C LYS A 421 2.97 5.97 -23.85
N ALA A 422 2.06 6.81 -23.34
CA ALA A 422 2.26 7.57 -22.10
C ALA A 422 2.43 6.64 -20.88
N LYS A 423 1.57 5.62 -20.77
CA LYS A 423 1.66 4.60 -19.72
C LYS A 423 2.97 3.80 -19.77
N THR A 424 3.42 3.46 -20.98
CA THR A 424 4.70 2.78 -21.20
C THR A 424 5.88 3.65 -20.79
N GLU A 425 5.89 4.92 -21.21
CA GLU A 425 6.94 5.89 -20.88
C GLU A 425 7.04 6.14 -19.37
N SER A 426 5.89 6.30 -18.70
CA SER A 426 5.82 6.41 -17.24
C SER A 426 6.46 5.23 -16.52
N ARG A 427 6.16 4.00 -16.95
CA ARG A 427 6.74 2.78 -16.38
C ARG A 427 8.24 2.73 -16.61
N PHE A 428 8.70 3.14 -17.78
CA PHE A 428 10.12 3.20 -18.12
C PHE A 428 10.88 4.19 -17.23
N GLU A 429 10.32 5.38 -17.05
CA GLU A 429 10.88 6.39 -16.15
C GLU A 429 10.90 5.87 -14.71
N SER A 430 9.82 5.28 -14.21
CA SER A 430 9.76 4.73 -12.85
C SER A 430 10.78 3.60 -12.63
N LEU A 431 10.98 2.70 -13.61
CA LEU A 431 12.01 1.67 -13.54
C LEU A 431 13.41 2.30 -13.49
N LYS A 432 13.69 3.27 -14.36
CA LYS A 432 14.95 3.99 -14.38
C LYS A 432 15.25 4.63 -13.03
N ARG A 433 14.23 5.22 -12.38
CA ARG A 433 14.38 5.83 -11.05
C ARG A 433 14.69 4.84 -9.95
N ILE A 434 14.13 3.63 -9.96
CA ILE A 434 14.49 2.61 -8.96
C ILE A 434 15.89 2.03 -9.22
N VAL A 435 16.32 1.95 -10.48
CA VAL A 435 17.71 1.58 -10.84
C VAL A 435 18.68 2.68 -10.37
N GLU A 436 18.41 3.95 -10.67
CA GLU A 436 19.17 5.10 -10.15
C GLU A 436 19.22 5.09 -8.62
N PHE A 437 18.10 4.77 -7.96
CA PHE A 437 18.02 4.61 -6.52
C PHE A 437 18.96 3.51 -6.02
N CYS A 438 19.07 2.36 -6.69
CA CYS A 438 19.97 1.27 -6.28
C CYS A 438 21.44 1.60 -6.56
N GLU A 439 21.72 2.18 -7.72
CA GLU A 439 23.05 2.51 -8.24
C GLU A 439 23.70 3.70 -7.51
N ASN A 440 22.91 4.59 -6.92
CA ASN A 440 23.41 5.75 -6.18
C ASN A 440 24.18 5.32 -4.92
N THR A 441 25.31 5.97 -4.64
CA THR A 441 26.08 5.72 -3.40
C THR A 441 26.45 7.01 -2.66
N SER A 442 25.93 8.16 -3.07
CA SER A 442 26.36 9.47 -2.59
C SER A 442 25.26 10.27 -1.89
N THR A 443 24.00 10.02 -2.24
CA THR A 443 22.83 10.75 -1.74
C THR A 443 22.07 9.87 -0.76
N CYS A 444 21.55 10.46 0.31
CA CYS A 444 20.73 9.77 1.29
C CYS A 444 19.53 9.07 0.62
N ARG A 445 19.25 7.81 0.99
CA ARG A 445 18.12 7.04 0.42
C ARG A 445 16.77 7.70 0.71
N HIS A 446 16.55 8.18 1.93
CA HIS A 446 15.32 8.90 2.29
C HIS A 446 15.14 10.16 1.46
N GLU A 447 16.22 10.86 1.17
CA GLU A 447 16.18 12.06 0.34
C GLU A 447 15.81 11.72 -1.11
N LEU A 448 16.33 10.63 -1.68
CA LEU A 448 15.94 10.16 -3.02
C LEU A 448 14.44 9.85 -3.09
N VAL A 449 13.88 9.17 -2.08
CA VAL A 449 12.43 8.89 -1.98
C VAL A 449 11.63 10.18 -1.89
N SER A 450 12.00 11.09 -1.00
CA SER A 450 11.28 12.36 -0.81
C SER A 450 11.35 13.26 -2.05
N ARG A 451 12.51 13.34 -2.72
CA ARG A 451 12.65 14.10 -3.98
C ARG A 451 11.75 13.54 -5.08
N TYR A 452 11.61 12.22 -5.18
CA TYR A 452 10.76 11.58 -6.18
C TYR A 452 9.28 11.99 -6.06
N PHE A 453 8.74 12.03 -4.84
CA PHE A 453 7.36 12.43 -4.60
C PHE A 453 7.14 13.95 -4.49
N GLY A 454 8.20 14.74 -4.64
CA GLY A 454 8.11 16.20 -4.60
C GLY A 454 7.89 16.76 -3.18
N ASP A 455 8.33 16.05 -2.15
CA ASP A 455 8.40 16.60 -0.79
C ASP A 455 9.31 17.83 -0.76
N LYS A 456 9.07 18.77 0.16
CA LYS A 456 9.91 19.97 0.34
C LYS A 456 11.38 19.55 0.58
N LYS A 457 12.34 20.37 0.13
CA LYS A 457 13.75 20.21 0.48
C LYS A 457 13.89 20.11 2.01
N ASP A 458 14.76 19.20 2.47
CA ASP A 458 15.02 18.89 3.88
C ASP A 458 13.85 18.27 4.67
N ALA A 459 12.77 17.83 4.01
CA ALA A 459 11.67 17.13 4.68
C ALA A 459 12.05 15.75 5.24
N ALA A 460 13.19 15.20 4.82
CA ALA A 460 13.63 13.84 5.15
C ALA A 460 14.82 13.86 6.13
N GLU A 461 14.54 13.76 7.42
CA GLU A 461 15.56 13.50 8.43
C GLU A 461 15.86 11.99 8.49
N CYS A 462 17.07 11.60 8.08
CA CYS A 462 17.45 10.18 7.97
C CYS A 462 17.82 9.55 9.31
N TYR A 463 18.48 10.29 10.22
CA TYR A 463 18.98 9.74 11.49
C TYR A 463 19.80 8.44 11.33
N TYR A 464 20.65 8.36 10.30
CA TYR A 464 21.43 7.16 9.94
C TYR A 464 20.57 5.91 9.61
N ALA A 465 19.29 6.11 9.29
CA ALA A 465 18.39 5.06 8.83
C ALA A 465 18.60 4.68 7.35
N CYS A 466 19.74 4.93 6.72
CA CYS A 466 20.06 4.29 5.45
C CYS A 466 21.53 3.87 5.35
N ASP A 467 21.80 2.92 4.46
CA ASP A 467 23.15 2.43 4.16
C ASP A 467 24.13 3.55 3.81
N VAL A 468 23.74 4.50 2.95
CA VAL A 468 24.57 5.64 2.53
C VAL A 468 25.00 6.49 3.74
N CYS A 469 24.06 6.90 4.58
CA CYS A 469 24.36 7.74 5.74
C CYS A 469 25.12 6.96 6.82
N LYS A 470 24.86 5.66 6.97
CA LYS A 470 25.46 4.81 8.00
C LYS A 470 26.88 4.37 7.68
N GLU A 471 27.16 3.97 6.43
CA GLU A 471 28.48 3.48 5.99
C GLU A 471 29.37 4.59 5.44
N GLY A 472 28.77 5.64 4.87
CA GLY A 472 29.45 6.71 4.15
C GLY A 472 29.66 6.39 2.66
N PRO A 473 29.66 7.42 1.78
CA PRO A 473 29.68 7.22 0.32
C PRO A 473 30.84 6.38 -0.24
N ALA A 474 32.04 6.53 0.34
CA ALA A 474 33.24 5.85 -0.15
C ALA A 474 33.19 4.34 0.11
N ARG A 475 32.81 3.91 1.32
CA ARG A 475 32.68 2.48 1.67
C ARG A 475 31.54 1.83 0.91
N LEU A 476 30.42 2.54 0.75
CA LEU A 476 29.29 2.05 -0.02
C LEU A 476 29.64 1.86 -1.50
N ARG A 477 30.41 2.79 -2.10
CA ARG A 477 30.92 2.64 -3.46
C ARG A 477 31.80 1.40 -3.60
N GLN A 478 32.71 1.17 -2.66
CA GLN A 478 33.55 -0.04 -2.65
C GLN A 478 32.70 -1.32 -2.49
N ARG A 479 31.64 -1.29 -1.68
CA ARG A 479 30.69 -2.41 -1.52
C ARG A 479 29.93 -2.69 -2.82
N LYS A 480 29.53 -1.64 -3.54
CA LYS A 480 28.92 -1.73 -4.88
C LYS A 480 29.86 -2.34 -5.89
N GLU A 481 31.08 -1.81 -6.01
CA GLU A 481 32.09 -2.26 -6.99
C GLU A 481 32.53 -3.72 -6.77
N LYS A 482 32.55 -4.19 -5.52
CA LYS A 482 32.85 -5.59 -5.19
C LYS A 482 31.68 -6.54 -5.42
N GLY A 483 30.45 -6.04 -5.32
CA GLY A 483 29.24 -6.86 -5.31
C GLY A 483 28.57 -6.99 -6.68
N LEU A 484 28.65 -5.96 -7.54
CA LEU A 484 27.98 -5.96 -8.84
C LEU A 484 28.89 -6.44 -9.98
N ALA A 485 28.29 -7.10 -10.97
CA ALA A 485 28.88 -7.30 -12.29
C ALA A 485 29.11 -5.96 -13.01
N THR A 486 30.00 -5.96 -14.00
CA THR A 486 30.06 -4.85 -14.97
C THR A 486 28.80 -4.84 -15.84
N GLU A 487 28.45 -3.68 -16.43
CA GLU A 487 27.28 -3.59 -17.32
C GLU A 487 27.40 -4.53 -18.53
N GLU A 488 28.61 -4.64 -19.10
CA GLU A 488 28.93 -5.54 -20.20
C GLU A 488 28.71 -7.02 -19.81
N GLN A 489 29.17 -7.41 -18.62
CA GLN A 489 28.98 -8.77 -18.10
C GLN A 489 27.50 -9.11 -17.89
N ALA A 490 26.74 -8.17 -17.32
CA ALA A 490 25.31 -8.36 -17.09
C ALA A 490 24.52 -8.52 -18.40
N ILE A 491 24.87 -7.73 -19.43
CA ILE A 491 24.28 -7.84 -20.77
C ILE A 491 24.64 -9.18 -21.41
N GLU A 492 25.91 -9.60 -21.36
CA GLU A 492 26.35 -10.88 -21.91
C GLU A 492 25.65 -12.07 -21.25
N PHE A 493 25.46 -12.01 -19.92
CA PHE A 493 24.78 -13.05 -19.14
C PHE A 493 23.31 -13.19 -19.54
N THR A 494 22.60 -12.07 -19.60
CA THR A 494 21.17 -12.04 -19.94
C THR A 494 20.89 -12.44 -21.39
N GLN A 495 21.82 -12.19 -22.33
CA GLN A 495 21.71 -12.66 -23.71
C GLN A 495 21.88 -14.18 -23.87
N ARG A 496 22.58 -14.84 -22.95
CA ARG A 496 22.78 -16.30 -22.96
C ARG A 496 21.58 -17.09 -22.45
N GLU A 497 20.68 -16.44 -21.71
CA GLU A 497 19.40 -16.99 -21.27
C GLU A 497 18.22 -16.19 -21.86
N PRO A 498 17.85 -16.41 -23.13
CA PRO A 498 16.55 -15.99 -23.60
C PRO A 498 15.50 -16.81 -22.85
N MET A 499 14.97 -16.27 -21.75
CA MET A 499 13.85 -16.88 -21.04
C MET A 499 12.70 -17.16 -22.02
N ARG A 500 12.24 -18.42 -22.07
CA ARG A 500 11.10 -18.82 -22.90
C ARG A 500 9.84 -18.15 -22.39
N TYR A 501 9.07 -17.59 -23.31
CA TYR A 501 7.86 -16.80 -23.06
C TYR A 501 6.69 -17.63 -22.47
N ASP A 502 6.84 -18.96 -22.37
CA ASP A 502 5.74 -19.89 -22.09
C ASP A 502 5.51 -20.20 -20.60
N ASP A 503 6.41 -19.81 -19.69
CA ASP A 503 6.26 -20.05 -18.23
C ASP A 503 5.45 -18.94 -17.50
N TYR A 504 4.72 -18.11 -18.23
CA TYR A 504 4.25 -16.80 -17.76
C TYR A 504 2.75 -16.65 -17.41
N GLU A 505 1.96 -17.74 -17.34
CA GLU A 505 0.53 -17.65 -16.94
C GLU A 505 0.24 -17.77 -15.44
#